data_AF-A0A929HZ89-F1
#
_entry.id   AF-A0A929HZ89-F1
#
_cell.length_a   1.000
_cell.length_b   1.000
_cell.length_c   1.000
_cell.angle_alpha   90.00
_cell.angle_beta   90.00
_cell.angle_gamma   90.00
#
_symmetry.space_group_name_H-M   'P 1'
#
loop_
_entity.id
_entity.type
_entity.pdbx_description
1 polymer ?
#
loop_
_entity_poly.entity_id
_entity_poly.type
_entity_poly.pdbx_seq_one_letter_code
_entity_poly.pdbx_strand_id
1 'polypeptide(L)'
;MMEDVGNRKKELRKKIIALRDNLPLEEREKKSKSIHTRLFSLPEFVSARTLAFYVSFKSEVLTETMIRKSLSLGKKVVVPITDLANRRLNLSRIIDYTDDLAPGTWGILEPKPDRIKLVALEEIDLVITPGLVFDKKGGR
;
A
#
# COMPACT_ATOMS: atom_id res chain seq x y z
N MET A 1 -10.55 24.44 19.35
CA MET A 1 -11.26 23.68 18.30
C MET A 1 -10.36 22.73 17.50
N MET A 2 -9.15 23.11 17.07
CA MET A 2 -8.23 22.20 16.34
C MET A 2 -7.61 21.09 17.22
N GLU A 3 -7.24 21.38 18.47
CA GLU A 3 -6.70 20.36 19.41
C GLU A 3 -7.67 19.20 19.67
N ASP A 4 -8.96 19.50 19.71
CA ASP A 4 -10.03 18.53 19.94
C ASP A 4 -10.22 17.57 18.75
N VAL A 5 -9.98 18.02 17.51
CA VAL A 5 -9.99 17.14 16.33
C VAL A 5 -8.74 16.25 16.28
N GLY A 6 -7.56 16.80 16.62
CA GLY A 6 -6.31 16.06 16.68
C GLY A 6 -6.35 14.91 17.69
N ASN A 7 -6.85 15.18 18.90
CA ASN A 7 -7.00 14.19 19.96
C ASN A 7 -8.03 13.10 19.59
N ARG A 8 -9.19 13.48 19.04
CA ARG A 8 -10.18 12.50 18.55
C ARG A 8 -9.63 11.58 17.47
N LYS A 9 -8.84 12.11 16.52
CA LYS A 9 -8.16 11.29 15.50
C LYS A 9 -7.14 10.33 16.14
N LYS A 10 -6.41 10.77 17.17
CA LYS A 10 -5.43 9.93 17.87
C LYS A 10 -6.10 8.76 18.60
N GLU A 11 -7.16 9.03 19.35
CA GLU A 11 -7.92 7.99 20.05
C GLU A 11 -8.56 6.99 19.08
N LEU A 12 -9.15 7.50 17.99
CA LEU A 12 -9.70 6.64 16.94
C LEU A 12 -8.61 5.75 16.31
N ARG A 13 -7.44 6.30 15.99
CA ARG A 13 -6.33 5.52 15.45
C ARG A 13 -5.90 4.42 16.39
N LYS A 14 -5.70 4.73 17.68
CA LYS A 14 -5.31 3.73 18.69
C LYS A 14 -6.33 2.60 18.77
N LYS A 15 -7.63 2.94 18.82
CA LYS A 15 -8.72 1.96 18.86
C LYS A 15 -8.74 1.07 17.61
N ILE A 16 -8.64 1.64 16.42
CA ILE A 16 -8.74 0.87 15.17
C ILE A 16 -7.49 0.03 14.91
N ILE A 17 -6.29 0.52 15.28
CA ILE A 17 -5.06 -0.30 15.23
C ILE A 17 -5.24 -1.55 16.09
N ALA A 18 -5.70 -1.40 17.35
CA ALA A 18 -5.90 -2.54 18.23
C ALA A 18 -6.92 -3.55 17.66
N LEU A 19 -8.02 -3.07 17.07
CA LEU A 19 -9.00 -3.95 16.41
C LEU A 19 -8.41 -4.66 15.18
N ARG A 20 -7.62 -3.95 14.37
CA ARG A 20 -6.99 -4.51 13.17
C ARG A 20 -5.91 -5.53 13.53
N ASP A 21 -5.10 -5.24 14.54
CA ASP A 21 -4.03 -6.12 15.04
C ASP A 21 -4.61 -7.40 15.65
N ASN A 22 -5.77 -7.33 16.29
CA ASN A 22 -6.48 -8.49 16.84
C ASN A 22 -7.29 -9.28 15.79
N LEU A 23 -7.33 -8.86 14.53
CA LEU A 23 -8.02 -9.60 13.49
C LEU A 23 -7.23 -10.89 13.16
N PRO A 24 -7.85 -12.08 13.28
CA PRO A 24 -7.20 -13.34 12.96
C PRO A 24 -6.64 -13.33 11.53
N LEU A 25 -5.51 -14.02 11.34
CA LEU A 25 -4.84 -14.08 10.04
C LEU A 25 -5.77 -14.61 8.95
N GLU A 26 -6.51 -15.68 9.21
CA GLU A 26 -7.47 -16.27 8.27
C GLU A 26 -8.54 -15.27 7.81
N GLU A 27 -9.11 -14.51 8.75
CA GLU A 27 -10.09 -13.47 8.42
C GLU A 27 -9.47 -12.32 7.62
N ARG A 28 -8.22 -11.97 7.91
CA ARG A 28 -7.46 -10.97 7.14
C ARG A 28 -7.17 -11.45 5.72
N GLU A 29 -6.79 -12.70 5.55
CA GLU A 29 -6.56 -13.33 4.24
C GLU A 29 -7.86 -13.39 3.43
N LYS A 30 -8.97 -13.83 4.05
CA LYS A 30 -10.30 -13.86 3.43
C LYS A 30 -10.74 -12.48 2.96
N LYS A 31 -10.61 -11.46 3.82
CA LYS A 31 -10.93 -10.07 3.45
C LYS A 31 -9.98 -9.54 2.36
N SER A 32 -8.69 -9.86 2.45
CA SER A 32 -7.70 -9.47 1.42
C SER A 32 -8.02 -10.11 0.07
N LYS A 33 -8.49 -11.36 0.04
CA LYS A 33 -8.94 -12.05 -1.18
C LYS A 33 -10.20 -11.40 -1.79
N SER A 34 -11.14 -10.96 -0.96
CA SER A 34 -12.29 -10.19 -1.45
C SER A 34 -11.87 -8.84 -2.03
N ILE A 35 -10.92 -8.14 -1.40
CA ILE A 35 -10.35 -6.89 -1.92
C ILE A 35 -9.62 -7.14 -3.24
N HIS A 36 -8.81 -8.21 -3.33
CA HIS A 36 -8.14 -8.64 -4.56
C HIS A 36 -9.18 -8.80 -5.67
N THR A 37 -10.18 -9.65 -5.46
CA THR A 37 -11.21 -9.93 -6.48
C THR A 37 -11.87 -8.66 -6.98
N ARG A 38 -12.23 -7.75 -6.06
CA ARG A 38 -12.85 -6.47 -6.41
C ARG A 38 -11.90 -5.54 -7.16
N LEU A 39 -10.65 -5.39 -6.69
CA LEU A 39 -9.65 -4.52 -7.32
C LEU A 39 -9.46 -4.89 -8.79
N PHE A 40 -9.33 -6.19 -9.07
CA PHE A 40 -9.06 -6.69 -10.41
C PHE A 40 -10.29 -6.63 -11.35
N SER A 41 -11.49 -6.43 -10.81
CA SER A 41 -12.69 -6.20 -11.61
C SER A 41 -13.01 -4.72 -11.84
N LEU A 42 -12.24 -3.79 -11.27
CA LEU A 42 -12.45 -2.35 -11.48
C LEU A 42 -12.01 -1.94 -12.90
N PRO A 43 -12.84 -1.19 -13.66
CA PRO A 43 -12.44 -0.65 -14.96
C PRO A 43 -11.15 0.19 -14.91
N GLU A 44 -10.94 0.92 -13.82
CA GLU A 44 -9.75 1.72 -13.57
C GLU A 44 -8.50 0.85 -13.45
N PHE A 45 -8.60 -0.31 -12.78
CA PHE A 45 -7.48 -1.26 -12.71
C PHE A 45 -7.22 -1.93 -14.06
N VAL A 46 -8.28 -2.32 -14.76
CA VAL A 46 -8.16 -2.98 -16.08
C VAL A 46 -7.44 -2.06 -17.06
N SER A 47 -7.83 -0.79 -17.12
CA SER A 47 -7.26 0.22 -18.03
C SER A 47 -5.88 0.74 -17.62
N ALA A 48 -5.57 0.79 -16.32
CA ALA A 48 -4.29 1.28 -15.81
C ALA A 48 -3.10 0.43 -16.28
N ARG A 49 -2.03 1.08 -16.74
CA ARG A 49 -0.77 0.47 -17.16
C ARG A 49 0.27 0.53 -16.04
N THR A 50 0.28 1.62 -15.28
CA THR A 50 1.16 1.86 -14.14
C THR A 50 0.37 1.93 -12.85
N LEU A 51 0.72 1.07 -11.90
CA LEU A 51 0.06 0.92 -10.61
C LEU A 51 1.04 1.25 -9.49
N ALA A 52 0.68 2.17 -8.60
CA ALA A 52 1.39 2.35 -7.34
C ALA A 52 0.72 1.54 -6.23
N PHE A 53 1.47 0.63 -5.61
CA PHE A 53 1.07 -0.13 -4.43
C PHE A 53 1.90 0.27 -3.23
N TYR A 54 1.29 0.24 -2.04
CA TYR A 54 2.07 0.07 -0.82
C TYR A 54 2.42 -1.42 -0.65
N VAL A 55 3.57 -1.70 -0.03
CA VAL A 55 3.92 -3.05 0.41
C VAL A 55 3.38 -3.23 1.83
N SER A 56 2.46 -4.20 2.00
CA SER A 56 1.70 -4.37 3.22
C SER A 56 2.57 -4.60 4.45
N PHE A 57 2.24 -3.93 5.55
CA PHE A 57 2.96 -4.03 6.82
C PHE A 57 2.04 -4.44 7.97
N LYS A 58 2.54 -5.32 8.86
CA LYS A 58 1.81 -5.82 10.03
C LYS A 58 0.44 -6.42 9.69
N SER A 59 -0.63 -5.78 10.16
CA SER A 59 -2.02 -6.21 10.08
C SER A 59 -2.81 -5.56 8.92
N GLU A 60 -2.11 -4.93 7.99
CA GLU A 60 -2.71 -4.35 6.79
C GLU A 60 -3.31 -5.42 5.86
N VAL A 61 -4.06 -4.94 4.86
CA VAL A 61 -4.49 -5.79 3.75
C VAL A 61 -3.25 -6.35 3.07
N LEU A 62 -3.23 -7.66 2.82
CA LEU A 62 -2.09 -8.34 2.24
C LEU A 62 -2.00 -8.01 0.74
N THR A 63 -1.06 -7.14 0.35
CA THR A 63 -0.94 -6.66 -1.03
C THR A 63 -0.02 -7.50 -1.90
N GLU A 64 0.80 -8.39 -1.32
CA GLU A 64 1.79 -9.20 -2.06
C GLU A 64 1.17 -9.94 -3.25
N THR A 65 0.06 -10.66 -3.02
CA THR A 65 -0.60 -11.44 -4.09
C THR A 65 -1.13 -10.54 -5.21
N MET A 66 -1.60 -9.33 -4.89
CA MET A 66 -2.07 -8.34 -5.85
C MET A 66 -0.90 -7.75 -6.66
N ILE A 67 0.22 -7.48 -6.00
CA ILE A 67 1.45 -6.98 -6.65
C ILE A 67 1.99 -8.02 -7.62
N ARG A 68 2.20 -9.27 -7.16
CA ARG A 68 2.69 -10.37 -8.01
C ARG A 68 1.77 -10.61 -9.21
N LYS A 69 0.45 -10.61 -8.99
CA LYS A 69 -0.51 -10.77 -10.09
C LYS A 69 -0.43 -9.60 -11.08
N SER A 70 -0.31 -8.36 -10.60
CA SER A 70 -0.16 -7.17 -11.46
C SER A 70 1.11 -7.23 -12.33
N LEU A 71 2.23 -7.65 -11.75
CA LEU A 71 3.48 -7.93 -12.49
C LEU A 71 3.28 -9.00 -13.56
N SER A 72 2.60 -10.11 -13.22
CA SER A 72 2.31 -11.20 -14.18
C SER A 72 1.41 -10.79 -15.34
N LEU A 73 0.58 -9.75 -15.15
CA LEU A 73 -0.26 -9.16 -16.19
C LEU A 73 0.49 -8.15 -17.08
N GLY A 74 1.80 -7.98 -16.87
CA GLY A 74 2.63 -7.03 -17.62
C GLY A 74 2.43 -5.57 -17.23
N LYS A 75 1.73 -5.28 -16.12
CA LYS A 75 1.57 -3.90 -15.63
C LYS A 75 2.86 -3.41 -14.99
N LYS A 76 3.17 -2.11 -15.12
CA LYS A 76 4.27 -1.46 -14.40
C LYS A 76 3.85 -1.31 -12.93
N VAL A 77 4.50 -2.02 -12.02
CA VAL A 77 4.24 -1.88 -10.58
C VAL A 77 5.29 -0.99 -9.94
N VAL A 78 4.82 -0.04 -9.15
CA VAL A 78 5.60 0.97 -8.45
C VAL A 78 5.31 0.86 -6.95
N VAL A 79 6.34 0.96 -6.12
CA VAL A 79 6.22 0.91 -4.66
C VAL A 79 6.98 2.09 -4.02
N PRO A 80 6.59 2.53 -2.82
CA PRO A 80 7.25 3.63 -2.14
C PRO A 80 8.64 3.23 -1.59
N ILE A 81 9.53 4.21 -1.54
CA ILE A 81 10.79 4.21 -0.79
C ILE A 81 10.70 5.37 0.21
N THR A 82 10.95 5.09 1.49
CA THR A 82 10.94 6.13 2.52
C THR A 82 12.25 6.91 2.55
N ASP A 83 12.18 8.22 2.30
CA ASP A 83 13.30 9.15 2.48
C ASP A 83 13.12 9.90 3.80
N LEU A 84 13.69 9.35 4.88
CA LEU A 84 13.59 9.91 6.23
C LEU A 84 14.27 11.27 6.35
N ALA A 85 15.41 11.45 5.68
CA ALA A 85 16.20 12.68 5.74
C ALA A 85 15.39 13.88 5.21
N ASN A 86 14.68 13.67 4.10
CA ASN A 86 13.88 14.73 3.46
C ASN A 86 12.39 14.64 3.79
N ARG A 87 11.97 13.70 4.66
CA ARG A 87 10.59 13.46 5.07
C ARG A 87 9.62 13.29 3.87
N ARG A 88 10.03 12.54 2.86
CA ARG A 88 9.25 12.31 1.63
C ARG A 88 9.19 10.82 1.26
N LEU A 89 8.27 10.50 0.37
CA LEU A 89 8.22 9.19 -0.29
C LEU A 89 8.69 9.36 -1.72
N ASN A 90 9.69 8.60 -2.11
CA ASN A 90 10.04 8.40 -3.52
C ASN A 90 9.31 7.16 -4.03
N LEU A 91 9.16 7.05 -5.34
CA LEU A 91 8.46 5.93 -5.97
C LEU A 91 9.43 5.20 -6.89
N SER A 92 9.48 3.88 -6.77
CA SER A 92 10.36 3.05 -7.61
C SER A 92 9.60 1.90 -8.22
N ARG A 93 9.85 1.68 -9.50
CA ARG A 93 9.37 0.51 -10.22
C ARG A 93 10.06 -0.74 -9.67
N ILE A 94 9.30 -1.82 -9.57
CA ILE A 94 9.81 -3.19 -9.40
C ILE A 94 9.47 -4.04 -10.63
N ILE A 95 10.24 -5.10 -10.83
CA ILE A 95 10.07 -6.13 -11.85
C ILE A 95 9.79 -7.47 -11.17
N ASP A 96 10.38 -7.72 -10.01
CA ASP A 96 10.11 -8.91 -9.20
C ASP A 96 9.91 -8.55 -7.72
N TYR A 97 8.88 -9.11 -7.08
CA TYR A 97 8.56 -8.81 -5.68
C TYR A 97 9.58 -9.37 -4.70
N THR A 98 10.13 -10.56 -4.97
CA THR A 98 11.10 -11.24 -4.09
C THR A 98 12.50 -10.65 -4.28
N ASP A 99 12.91 -10.46 -5.53
CA ASP A 99 14.29 -10.12 -5.85
C ASP A 99 14.57 -8.62 -5.78
N ASP A 100 13.59 -7.75 -6.03
CA ASP A 100 13.81 -6.31 -5.98
C ASP A 100 13.61 -5.70 -4.58
N LEU A 101 12.96 -6.43 -3.65
CA LEU A 101 12.62 -5.91 -2.33
C LEU A 101 13.50 -6.49 -1.21
N ALA A 102 13.78 -5.69 -0.19
CA ALA A 102 14.41 -6.10 1.06
C ALA A 102 13.84 -5.30 2.24
N PRO A 103 13.95 -5.79 3.49
CA PRO A 103 13.56 -5.00 4.64
C PRO A 103 14.32 -3.67 4.68
N GLY A 104 13.57 -2.58 4.68
CA GLY A 104 14.06 -1.21 4.78
C GLY A 104 13.48 -0.51 6.00
N THR A 105 12.94 0.67 5.78
CA THR A 105 12.47 1.54 6.86
C THR A 105 11.35 0.89 7.68
N TRP A 106 11.52 0.86 9.01
CA TRP A 106 10.60 0.22 9.98
C TRP A 106 10.31 -1.28 9.71
N GLY A 107 11.17 -1.97 8.95
CA GLY A 107 10.98 -3.37 8.57
C GLY A 107 9.97 -3.58 7.44
N ILE A 108 9.53 -2.50 6.78
CA ILE A 108 8.73 -2.59 5.55
C ILE A 108 9.65 -3.01 4.42
N LEU A 109 9.17 -3.87 3.52
CA LEU A 109 9.91 -4.21 2.32
C LEU A 109 9.98 -3.00 1.38
N GLU A 110 11.19 -2.56 1.07
CA GLU A 110 11.50 -1.45 0.17
C GLU A 110 12.41 -1.93 -0.97
N PRO A 111 12.39 -1.27 -2.14
CA PRO A 111 13.34 -1.54 -3.22
C PRO A 111 14.78 -1.52 -2.75
N LYS A 112 15.54 -2.57 -3.07
CA LYS A 112 16.98 -2.66 -2.78
C LYS A 112 17.71 -1.50 -3.44
N PRO A 113 18.75 -0.90 -2.82
CA PRO A 113 19.46 0.25 -3.36
C PRO A 113 19.96 0.08 -4.81
N ASP A 114 20.43 -1.11 -5.18
CA ASP A 114 20.90 -1.46 -6.53
C ASP A 114 19.78 -1.73 -7.54
N ARG A 115 18.52 -1.79 -7.07
CA ARG A 115 17.32 -2.07 -7.86
C ARG A 115 16.38 -0.87 -7.98
N ILE A 116 16.72 0.25 -7.34
CA ILE A 116 15.92 1.48 -7.40
C ILE A 116 15.82 1.98 -8.85
N LYS A 117 14.58 2.17 -9.31
CA LYS A 117 14.23 2.74 -10.60
C LYS A 117 13.13 3.77 -10.39
N LEU A 118 13.54 5.02 -10.15
CA LEU A 118 12.61 6.10 -9.82
C LEU A 118 11.56 6.32 -10.90
N VAL A 119 10.34 6.60 -10.46
CA VAL A 119 9.17 6.85 -11.33
C VAL A 119 8.54 8.17 -10.92
N ALA A 120 8.20 9.01 -11.90
CA ALA A 120 7.53 10.28 -11.65
C ALA A 120 6.04 10.06 -11.31
N LEU A 121 5.43 10.96 -10.53
CA LEU A 121 4.03 10.82 -10.13
C LEU A 121 3.07 10.85 -11.34
N GLU A 122 3.44 11.60 -12.36
CA GLU A 122 2.68 11.80 -13.60
C GLU A 122 2.61 10.53 -14.46
N GLU A 123 3.46 9.53 -14.21
CA GLU A 123 3.44 8.24 -14.91
C GLU A 123 2.43 7.24 -14.32
N ILE A 124 1.77 7.57 -13.20
CA ILE A 124 0.97 6.63 -12.42
C ILE A 124 -0.52 6.80 -12.74
N ASP A 125 -1.12 5.72 -13.23
CA ASP A 125 -2.54 5.71 -13.60
C ASP A 125 -3.46 5.43 -12.41
N LEU A 126 -3.01 4.61 -11.46
CA LEU A 126 -3.80 4.21 -10.29
C LEU A 126 -2.93 4.02 -9.04
N VAL A 127 -3.37 4.60 -7.92
CA VAL A 127 -2.70 4.51 -6.62
C VAL A 127 -3.55 3.70 -5.64
N ILE A 128 -3.05 2.52 -5.27
CA ILE A 128 -3.60 1.71 -4.18
C ILE A 128 -3.07 2.28 -2.87
N THR A 129 -3.89 3.10 -2.22
CA THR A 129 -3.49 3.89 -1.05
C THR A 129 -3.76 3.15 0.26
N PRO A 130 -2.77 3.01 1.17
CA PRO A 130 -3.02 2.46 2.50
C PRO A 130 -3.77 3.46 3.38
N GLY A 131 -4.46 2.94 4.40
CA GLY A 131 -5.09 3.75 5.42
C GLY A 131 -5.68 2.90 6.53
N LEU A 132 -6.02 3.57 7.63
CA LEU A 132 -6.52 2.89 8.83
C LEU A 132 -8.04 2.97 8.91
N VAL A 133 -8.60 4.14 8.63
CA VAL A 133 -10.03 4.42 8.70
C VAL A 133 -10.40 5.21 7.47
N PHE A 134 -11.54 4.85 6.88
CA PHE A 134 -12.11 5.56 5.76
C PHE A 134 -13.59 5.80 6.03
N ASP A 135 -14.12 6.92 5.54
CA ASP A 135 -15.56 7.14 5.48
C ASP A 135 -16.07 7.03 4.03
N LYS A 136 -17.41 7.03 3.88
CA LYS A 136 -18.05 6.90 2.56
C LYS A 136 -17.87 8.12 1.64
N LYS A 137 -17.35 9.24 2.17
CA LYS A 137 -17.06 10.48 1.43
C LYS A 137 -15.57 10.59 1.06
N GLY A 138 -14.75 9.58 1.36
CA GLY A 138 -13.32 9.58 1.08
C GLY A 138 -12.45 10.23 2.17
N GLY A 139 -13.01 10.54 3.34
CA GLY A 139 -12.23 10.95 4.50
C GLY A 139 -11.27 9.84 4.94
N ARG A 140 -10.04 10.23 5.31
CA ARG A 140 -8.93 9.34 5.72
C ARG A 140 -8.11 9.95 6.87
#